data_AF-A0A3D3R500-F1
#
_entry.id   AF-A0A3D3R500-F1
#
_cell.length_a   1.000
_cell.length_b   1.000
_cell.length_c   1.000
_cell.angle_alpha   90.00
_cell.angle_beta   90.00
_cell.angle_gamma   90.00
#
_symmetry.space_group_name_H-M   'P 1'
#
loop_
_entity.id
_entity.type
_entity.pdbx_description
1 polymer ?
#
loop_
_entity_poly.entity_id
_entity_poly.type
_entity_poly.pdbx_seq_one_letter_code
_entity_poly.pdbx_strand_id
1 'polypeptide(L)'
;GSIFTRMAERKICLDMIVQDVGTAGLARVSFTVPQSDLAETLTAATEAIEAIGAGKIQHGTNLSKVSIVGCGMRNHYGVASHMFTILAEAGINVGMITTSEIKLTVLVNRDQCEKAVQVIHNGFELNQLSSYSFATNEKLSDGQQTGESAQVLTTLEQDIINQLSHMEDIVVSEVLLDQNQSRVTVRNLPDNPGICSRLFSVVAEGGVSVDMIVQNMGEDEQAHLSFTVPRTSLEKSLELVSPLLKEWGDAELSHEAEIAKLSVVGIGLRSHTGVGQSMFSALAEAGINIQMINTSETRISAVVDHEQGEAAYRGLLQKFDLG
;
A
#
# COMPACT_ATOMS: atom_id res chain seq x y z
N GLY A 1 -3.63 15.92 -9.12
CA GLY A 1 -3.33 15.73 -10.56
C GLY A 1 -1.88 16.00 -10.90
N SER A 2 -1.35 17.22 -10.68
CA SER A 2 -0.10 17.69 -11.29
C SER A 2 1.14 16.81 -11.04
N ILE A 3 1.37 16.34 -9.80
CA ILE A 3 2.57 15.54 -9.48
C ILE A 3 2.59 14.21 -10.25
N PHE A 4 1.52 13.44 -10.21
CA PHE A 4 1.44 12.15 -10.89
C PHE A 4 1.43 12.28 -12.41
N THR A 5 0.84 13.35 -12.94
CA THR A 5 0.93 13.67 -14.38
C THR A 5 2.38 13.89 -14.81
N ARG A 6 3.15 14.69 -14.07
CA ARG A 6 4.57 14.93 -14.36
C ARG A 6 5.40 13.65 -14.30
N MET A 7 5.13 12.77 -13.33
CA MET A 7 5.80 11.46 -13.24
C MET A 7 5.46 10.58 -14.44
N ALA A 8 4.20 10.55 -14.85
CA ALA A 8 3.75 9.77 -16.00
C ALA A 8 4.34 10.28 -17.32
N GLU A 9 4.41 11.61 -17.53
CA GLU A 9 5.05 12.24 -18.69
C GLU A 9 6.52 11.81 -18.86
N ARG A 10 7.22 11.58 -17.74
CA ARG A 10 8.61 11.13 -17.69
C ARG A 10 8.75 9.60 -17.60
N LYS A 11 7.65 8.85 -17.68
CA LYS A 11 7.61 7.37 -17.59
C LYS A 11 8.21 6.81 -16.29
N ILE A 12 8.10 7.56 -15.19
CA ILE A 12 8.64 7.15 -13.89
C ILE A 12 7.66 6.17 -13.23
N CYS A 13 8.08 4.93 -13.05
CA CYS A 13 7.26 3.88 -12.45
C CYS A 13 7.10 4.10 -10.94
N LEU A 14 5.87 4.43 -10.53
CA LEU A 14 5.51 4.56 -9.12
C LEU A 14 4.99 3.22 -8.60
N ASP A 15 5.38 2.86 -7.38
CA ASP A 15 5.06 1.56 -6.79
C ASP A 15 4.08 1.67 -5.61
N MET A 16 4.58 1.84 -4.37
CA MET A 16 3.70 2.24 -3.27
C MET A 16 3.37 3.72 -3.42
N ILE A 17 2.10 4.08 -3.37
CA ILE A 17 1.61 5.46 -3.23
C ILE A 17 0.71 5.48 -2.02
N VAL A 18 1.09 6.33 -1.07
CA VAL A 18 0.39 6.55 0.18
C VAL A 18 0.07 8.02 0.31
N GLN A 19 -1.20 8.30 0.51
CA GLN A 19 -1.68 9.62 0.95
C GLN A 19 -2.62 9.40 2.13
N ASP A 20 -2.44 10.18 3.17
CA ASP A 20 -3.37 10.26 4.30
C ASP A 20 -4.11 11.61 4.27
N VAL A 21 -5.09 11.77 5.18
CA VAL A 21 -5.94 12.96 5.30
C VAL A 21 -5.09 14.21 5.44
N GLY A 22 -5.30 15.16 4.52
CA GLY A 22 -4.62 16.45 4.57
C GLY A 22 -4.89 17.22 5.87
N THR A 23 -3.96 18.08 6.24
CA THR A 23 -4.07 18.98 7.40
C THR A 23 -3.75 20.40 6.96
N ALA A 24 -4.53 21.37 7.43
CA ALA A 24 -4.34 22.79 7.10
C ALA A 24 -4.26 23.06 5.57
N GLY A 25 -5.01 22.31 4.77
CA GLY A 25 -5.02 22.44 3.31
C GLY A 25 -3.82 21.79 2.59
N LEU A 26 -2.92 21.12 3.31
CA LEU A 26 -1.79 20.40 2.74
C LEU A 26 -2.01 18.89 2.83
N ALA A 27 -1.88 18.20 1.71
CA ALA A 27 -1.85 16.75 1.66
C ALA A 27 -0.39 16.26 1.67
N ARG A 28 -0.11 15.21 2.44
CA ARG A 28 1.18 14.51 2.41
C ARG A 28 1.04 13.28 1.52
N VAL A 29 1.79 13.27 0.43
CA VAL A 29 1.86 12.15 -0.51
C VAL A 29 3.26 11.59 -0.49
N SER A 30 3.39 10.30 -0.24
CA SER A 30 4.66 9.60 -0.35
C SER A 30 4.52 8.43 -1.29
N PHE A 31 5.59 8.17 -2.02
CA PHE A 31 5.62 7.05 -2.95
C PHE A 31 7.03 6.50 -3.10
N THR A 32 7.13 5.27 -3.57
CA THR A 32 8.41 4.61 -3.84
C THR A 32 8.64 4.53 -5.35
N VAL A 33 9.89 4.74 -5.77
CA VAL A 33 10.38 4.56 -7.14
C VAL A 33 11.63 3.69 -7.13
N PRO A 34 11.99 3.05 -8.26
CA PRO A 34 13.32 2.47 -8.43
C PRO A 34 14.41 3.49 -8.09
N GLN A 35 15.48 3.06 -7.44
CA GLN A 35 16.57 3.97 -7.05
C GLN A 35 17.24 4.63 -8.27
N SER A 36 17.24 3.96 -9.43
CA SER A 36 17.69 4.51 -10.72
C SER A 36 16.89 5.74 -11.16
N ASP A 37 15.61 5.81 -10.78
CA ASP A 37 14.68 6.83 -11.26
C ASP A 37 14.61 8.02 -10.29
N LEU A 38 15.32 7.96 -9.16
CA LEU A 38 15.24 8.97 -8.10
C LEU A 38 15.59 10.38 -8.60
N ALA A 39 16.65 10.51 -9.40
CA ALA A 39 17.07 11.83 -9.90
C ALA A 39 15.98 12.48 -10.75
N GLU A 40 15.43 11.72 -11.70
CA GLU A 40 14.36 12.16 -12.59
C GLU A 40 13.06 12.44 -11.82
N THR A 41 12.78 11.63 -10.80
CA THR A 41 11.66 11.80 -9.86
C THR A 41 11.77 13.13 -9.10
N LEU A 42 12.95 13.47 -8.59
CA LEU A 42 13.16 14.73 -7.88
C LEU A 42 12.97 15.94 -8.81
N THR A 43 13.43 15.85 -10.06
CA THR A 43 13.16 16.90 -11.06
C THR A 43 11.66 17.06 -11.31
N ALA A 44 10.95 15.96 -11.59
CA ALA A 44 9.52 15.95 -11.83
C ALA A 44 8.71 16.51 -10.64
N ALA A 45 9.06 16.10 -9.42
CA ALA A 45 8.42 16.57 -8.20
C ALA A 45 8.70 18.06 -7.93
N THR A 46 9.91 18.54 -8.22
CA THR A 46 10.27 19.95 -8.05
C THR A 46 9.45 20.83 -8.98
N GLU A 47 9.38 20.48 -10.27
CA GLU A 47 8.56 21.19 -11.24
C GLU A 47 7.06 21.16 -10.87
N ALA A 48 6.58 20.04 -10.33
CA ALA A 48 5.20 19.94 -9.86
C ALA A 48 4.91 20.88 -8.69
N ILE A 49 5.84 20.99 -7.73
CA ILE A 49 5.70 21.91 -6.58
C ILE A 49 5.81 23.37 -7.02
N GLU A 50 6.73 23.69 -7.93
CA GLU A 50 6.84 25.03 -8.52
C GLU A 50 5.53 25.44 -9.21
N ALA A 51 4.90 24.52 -9.94
CA ALA A 51 3.61 24.77 -10.58
C ALA A 51 2.45 24.91 -9.57
N ILE A 52 2.49 24.20 -8.44
CA ILE A 52 1.51 24.35 -7.34
C ILE A 52 1.74 25.66 -6.58
N GLY A 53 2.99 26.13 -6.50
CA GLY A 53 3.41 27.34 -5.79
C GLY A 53 3.71 27.14 -4.30
N ALA A 54 3.53 25.93 -3.76
CA ALA A 54 3.84 25.59 -2.38
C ALA A 54 4.06 24.08 -2.19
N GLY A 55 4.99 23.70 -1.31
CA GLY A 55 5.28 22.32 -0.96
C GLY A 55 6.74 22.09 -0.55
N LYS A 56 7.01 20.92 0.03
CA LYS A 56 8.36 20.46 0.38
C LYS A 56 8.53 19.03 -0.13
N ILE A 57 9.74 18.72 -0.60
CA ILE A 57 10.13 17.36 -0.99
C ILE A 57 11.06 16.80 0.06
N GLN A 58 10.80 15.58 0.49
CA GLN A 58 11.70 14.77 1.28
C GLN A 58 11.94 13.46 0.53
N HIS A 59 13.15 12.92 0.60
CA HIS A 59 13.50 11.66 -0.07
C HIS A 59 14.48 10.84 0.76
N GLY A 60 14.52 9.53 0.52
CA GLY A 60 15.44 8.60 1.16
C GLY A 60 15.65 7.36 0.30
N THR A 61 16.82 6.72 0.44
CA THR A 61 17.23 5.55 -0.37
C THR A 61 17.46 4.28 0.45
N ASN A 62 17.55 4.38 1.79
CA ASN A 62 17.89 3.27 2.67
C ASN A 62 16.67 2.46 3.13
N LEU A 63 15.82 2.07 2.19
CA LEU A 63 14.52 1.45 2.47
C LEU A 63 14.38 0.12 1.74
N SER A 64 13.64 -0.80 2.34
CA SER A 64 13.25 -2.07 1.72
C SER A 64 11.77 -2.33 1.92
N LYS A 65 11.14 -2.85 0.87
CA LYS A 65 9.75 -3.31 0.89
C LYS A 65 9.70 -4.75 1.38
N VAL A 66 9.04 -4.98 2.50
CA VAL A 66 8.78 -6.34 3.01
C VAL A 66 7.27 -6.54 3.01
N SER A 67 6.82 -7.68 2.48
CA SER A 67 5.39 -7.98 2.37
C SER A 67 5.07 -9.37 2.86
N ILE A 68 3.92 -9.52 3.48
CA ILE A 68 3.26 -10.82 3.65
C ILE A 68 2.11 -10.92 2.64
N VAL A 69 1.90 -12.13 2.12
CA VAL A 69 0.84 -12.40 1.14
C VAL A 69 0.05 -13.63 1.60
N GLY A 70 -1.28 -13.51 1.64
CA GLY A 70 -2.15 -14.63 1.99
C GLY A 70 -3.64 -14.26 1.96
N CYS A 71 -4.46 -15.23 1.53
CA CYS A 71 -5.93 -15.10 1.52
C CYS A 71 -6.53 -14.91 2.92
N GLY A 72 -5.79 -15.29 3.97
CA GLY A 72 -6.17 -15.09 5.36
C GLY A 72 -6.29 -13.62 5.78
N MET A 73 -5.69 -12.67 5.05
CA MET A 73 -5.76 -11.24 5.38
C MET A 73 -7.18 -10.67 5.36
N ARG A 74 -8.05 -11.16 4.48
CA ARG A 74 -9.42 -10.66 4.33
C ARG A 74 -10.33 -11.04 5.50
N ASN A 75 -10.06 -12.19 6.12
CA ASN A 75 -11.00 -12.87 7.02
C ASN A 75 -10.43 -13.22 8.39
N HIS A 76 -9.13 -12.99 8.65
CA HIS A 76 -8.52 -13.24 9.94
C HIS A 76 -8.12 -11.93 10.63
N TYR A 77 -8.77 -11.69 11.77
CA TYR A 77 -8.31 -10.72 12.76
C TYR A 77 -6.87 -11.03 13.13
N GLY A 78 -6.03 -9.98 13.16
CA GLY A 78 -4.71 -10.07 13.74
C GLY A 78 -3.57 -10.50 12.82
N VAL A 79 -3.79 -10.76 11.52
CA VAL A 79 -2.65 -11.01 10.60
C VAL A 79 -1.70 -9.80 10.57
N ALA A 80 -2.27 -8.59 10.45
CA ALA A 80 -1.48 -7.36 10.48
C ALA A 80 -0.83 -7.14 11.86
N SER A 81 -1.58 -7.30 12.96
CA SER A 81 -1.04 -7.12 14.30
C SER A 81 0.07 -8.12 14.61
N HIS A 82 -0.04 -9.37 14.13
CA HIS A 82 0.99 -10.40 14.26
C HIS A 82 2.27 -10.00 13.54
N MET A 83 2.19 -9.56 12.28
CA MET A 83 3.36 -9.05 11.55
C MET A 83 4.02 -7.88 12.27
N PHE A 84 3.24 -6.90 12.74
CA PHE A 84 3.78 -5.76 13.47
C PHE A 84 4.41 -6.18 14.80
N THR A 85 3.85 -7.18 15.49
CA THR A 85 4.39 -7.72 16.75
C THR A 85 5.73 -8.39 16.52
N ILE A 86 5.83 -9.26 15.52
CA ILE A 86 7.08 -9.93 15.13
C ILE A 86 8.19 -8.90 14.82
N LEU A 87 7.87 -7.86 14.04
CA LEU A 87 8.82 -6.80 13.72
C LEU A 87 9.22 -5.99 14.95
N ALA A 88 8.26 -5.66 15.82
CA ALA A 88 8.50 -4.91 17.04
C ALA A 88 9.40 -5.67 18.03
N GLU A 89 9.15 -6.95 18.26
CA GLU A 89 9.98 -7.82 19.10
C GLU A 89 11.42 -7.95 18.57
N ALA A 90 11.58 -7.87 17.24
CA ALA A 90 12.88 -7.84 16.59
C ALA A 90 13.56 -6.46 16.62
N GLY A 91 12.90 -5.42 17.17
CA GLY A 91 13.38 -4.04 17.20
C GLY A 91 13.43 -3.39 15.82
N ILE A 92 12.56 -3.80 14.89
CA ILE A 92 12.49 -3.30 13.53
C ILE A 92 11.36 -2.29 13.45
N ASN A 93 11.68 -1.04 13.14
CA ASN A 93 10.66 -0.01 12.97
C ASN A 93 9.95 -0.15 11.62
N VAL A 94 8.68 0.23 11.61
CA VAL A 94 7.80 0.13 10.44
C VAL A 94 7.54 1.55 9.93
N GLY A 95 8.03 1.85 8.72
CA GLY A 95 7.83 3.15 8.07
C GLY A 95 6.46 3.21 7.39
N MET A 96 6.47 3.40 6.06
CA MET A 96 5.24 3.41 5.27
C MET A 96 4.53 2.04 5.30
N ILE A 97 3.20 2.05 5.38
CA ILE A 97 2.35 0.85 5.35
C ILE A 97 1.32 0.97 4.22
N THR A 98 1.17 -0.09 3.42
CA THR A 98 0.06 -0.27 2.49
C THR A 98 -0.56 -1.65 2.65
N THR A 99 -1.88 -1.76 2.50
CA THR A 99 -2.58 -3.04 2.48
C THR A 99 -3.35 -3.28 1.19
N SER A 100 -3.64 -4.53 0.89
CA SER A 100 -4.65 -4.94 -0.07
C SER A 100 -5.45 -6.10 0.53
N GLU A 101 -6.35 -6.69 -0.24
CA GLU A 101 -7.16 -7.82 0.23
C GLU A 101 -6.34 -9.04 0.67
N ILE A 102 -5.13 -9.20 0.11
CA ILE A 102 -4.27 -10.36 0.33
C ILE A 102 -2.82 -10.02 0.65
N LYS A 103 -2.44 -8.73 0.70
CA LYS A 103 -1.06 -8.30 0.90
C LYS A 103 -0.97 -7.17 1.92
N LEU A 104 -0.06 -7.28 2.88
CA LEU A 104 0.36 -6.18 3.74
C LEU A 104 1.83 -5.91 3.41
N THR A 105 2.13 -4.68 3.03
CA THR A 105 3.47 -4.24 2.70
C THR A 105 3.90 -3.15 3.67
N VAL A 106 5.12 -3.26 4.16
CA VAL A 106 5.75 -2.26 5.01
C VAL A 106 7.10 -1.83 4.44
N LEU A 107 7.50 -0.60 4.70
CA LEU A 107 8.88 -0.16 4.52
C LEU A 107 9.67 -0.33 5.81
N VAL A 108 10.83 -0.98 5.71
CA VAL A 108 11.82 -1.10 6.79
C VAL A 108 13.14 -0.52 6.33
N ASN A 109 14.03 -0.22 7.28
CA ASN A 109 15.42 0.12 6.94
C ASN A 109 16.05 -1.04 6.15
N ARG A 110 16.73 -0.72 5.05
CA ARG A 110 17.37 -1.71 4.17
C ARG A 110 18.38 -2.58 4.91
N ASP A 111 19.09 -2.03 5.89
CA ASP A 111 20.06 -2.74 6.72
C ASP A 111 19.41 -3.82 7.61
N GLN A 112 18.09 -3.72 7.83
CA GLN A 112 17.30 -4.68 8.61
C GLN A 112 16.45 -5.60 7.73
N CYS A 113 16.52 -5.49 6.39
CA CYS A 113 15.64 -6.22 5.48
C CYS A 113 15.74 -7.73 5.64
N GLU A 114 16.94 -8.29 5.63
CA GLU A 114 17.15 -9.74 5.78
C GLU A 114 16.62 -10.24 7.13
N LYS A 115 16.91 -9.50 8.20
CA LYS A 115 16.40 -9.81 9.54
C LYS A 115 14.87 -9.77 9.55
N ALA A 116 14.25 -8.74 8.97
CA ALA A 116 12.80 -8.58 8.88
C ALA A 116 12.15 -9.78 8.20
N VAL A 117 12.67 -10.18 7.03
CA VAL A 117 12.18 -11.35 6.29
C VAL A 117 12.31 -12.62 7.14
N GLN A 118 13.46 -12.84 7.78
CA GLN A 118 13.69 -14.02 8.61
C GLN A 118 12.72 -14.11 9.80
N VAL A 119 12.54 -13.01 10.54
CA VAL A 119 11.65 -13.02 11.72
C VAL A 119 10.19 -13.18 11.32
N ILE A 120 9.76 -12.53 10.23
CA ILE A 120 8.42 -12.70 9.66
C ILE A 120 8.21 -14.15 9.23
N HIS A 121 9.15 -14.70 8.47
CA HIS A 121 9.05 -16.08 7.97
C HIS A 121 8.93 -17.10 9.10
N ASN A 122 9.71 -16.92 10.18
CA ASN A 122 9.63 -17.76 11.36
C ASN A 122 8.35 -17.54 12.16
N GLY A 123 7.94 -16.28 12.37
CA GLY A 123 6.75 -15.94 13.15
C GLY A 123 5.43 -16.35 12.50
N PHE A 124 5.39 -16.46 11.18
CA PHE A 124 4.28 -17.06 10.43
C PHE A 124 4.44 -18.57 10.20
N GLU A 125 5.50 -19.18 10.73
CA GLU A 125 5.79 -20.61 10.63
C GLU A 125 5.79 -21.13 9.18
N LEU A 126 6.20 -20.30 8.22
CA LEU A 126 6.12 -20.65 6.78
C LEU A 126 7.02 -21.83 6.41
N ASN A 127 8.04 -22.13 7.21
CA ASN A 127 8.87 -23.34 7.10
C ASN A 127 8.08 -24.65 7.30
N GLN A 128 6.97 -24.60 8.04
CA GLN A 128 6.13 -25.77 8.32
C GLN A 128 5.08 -25.99 7.22
N LEU A 129 4.92 -25.04 6.29
CA LEU A 129 4.15 -25.21 5.05
C LEU A 129 4.96 -26.04 4.03
N SER A 130 5.33 -27.26 4.43
CA SER A 130 5.83 -28.26 3.50
C SER A 130 4.62 -29.05 2.99
N SER A 131 4.39 -29.03 1.67
CA SER A 131 3.32 -29.73 0.92
C SER A 131 2.07 -28.91 0.59
N TYR A 132 2.21 -27.83 -0.19
CA TYR A 132 1.27 -27.64 -1.29
C TYR A 132 1.91 -28.18 -2.55
N SER A 133 1.60 -29.42 -2.91
CA SER A 133 1.83 -29.88 -4.27
C SER A 133 0.95 -29.04 -5.18
N PHE A 134 1.54 -28.14 -5.96
CA PHE A 134 0.92 -27.82 -7.24
C PHE A 134 0.76 -29.17 -7.95
N ALA A 135 -0.48 -29.59 -8.17
CA ALA A 135 -0.76 -30.70 -9.06
C ALA A 135 -0.42 -30.22 -10.48
N THR A 136 0.87 -30.18 -10.82
CA THR A 136 1.31 -30.11 -12.20
C THR A 136 0.99 -31.46 -12.82
N ASN A 137 -0.03 -31.46 -13.69
CA ASN A 137 -0.29 -32.57 -14.59
C ASN A 137 0.82 -32.61 -15.65
N GLU A 138 2.05 -32.95 -15.27
CA GLU A 138 3.06 -33.38 -16.23
C GLU A 138 3.78 -34.61 -15.68
N LYS A 139 3.52 -35.73 -16.35
CA LYS A 139 4.27 -36.98 -16.16
C LYS A 139 5.72 -36.72 -16.55
N LEU A 140 6.62 -36.73 -15.55
CA LEU A 140 8.05 -36.84 -15.76
C LEU A 140 8.37 -38.25 -16.27
N SER A 141 8.84 -38.34 -17.51
CA SER A 141 9.59 -39.48 -18.01
C SER A 141 11.07 -39.27 -17.74
N ASP A 142 11.64 -40.25 -17.06
CA ASP A 142 13.03 -40.38 -16.59
C ASP A 142 14.05 -40.30 -17.74
N GLY A 143 15.21 -39.64 -17.52
CA GLY A 143 16.35 -39.72 -18.45
C GLY A 143 17.44 -38.64 -18.36
N GLN A 144 18.39 -38.83 -17.44
CA GLN A 144 19.85 -38.58 -17.49
C GLN A 144 20.46 -37.30 -18.16
N GLN A 145 21.15 -36.52 -17.28
CA GLN A 145 22.45 -35.80 -17.40
C GLN A 145 22.82 -35.03 -18.70
N THR A 146 23.18 -33.73 -18.58
CA THR A 146 24.60 -33.25 -18.51
C THR A 146 24.72 -31.71 -18.48
N GLY A 147 25.27 -31.17 -17.40
CA GLY A 147 26.50 -30.36 -17.37
C GLY A 147 26.63 -28.96 -18.01
N GLU A 148 25.91 -28.60 -19.07
CA GLU A 148 26.18 -27.33 -19.80
C GLU A 148 24.98 -26.37 -19.90
N SER A 149 23.81 -26.78 -19.40
CA SER A 149 22.57 -25.99 -19.52
C SER A 149 22.44 -24.88 -18.46
N ALA A 150 23.19 -24.92 -17.37
CA ALA A 150 22.96 -24.06 -16.21
C ALA A 150 23.30 -22.56 -16.41
N GLN A 151 24.15 -22.19 -17.39
CA GLN A 151 24.50 -20.79 -17.67
C GLN A 151 23.65 -20.16 -18.79
N VAL A 152 23.06 -20.97 -19.67
CA VAL A 152 22.19 -20.48 -20.75
C VAL A 152 20.76 -20.31 -20.24
N LEU A 153 20.31 -21.16 -19.30
CA LEU A 153 19.00 -21.02 -18.66
C LEU A 153 18.86 -19.73 -17.86
N THR A 154 19.89 -19.26 -17.16
CA THR A 154 19.78 -18.02 -16.37
C THR A 154 19.61 -16.77 -17.24
N THR A 155 20.20 -16.75 -18.43
CA THR A 155 20.09 -15.60 -19.34
C THR A 155 18.74 -15.58 -20.04
N LEU A 156 18.23 -16.75 -20.47
CA LEU A 156 16.89 -16.89 -21.04
C LEU A 156 15.79 -16.66 -20.00
N GLU A 157 15.95 -17.13 -18.77
CA GLU A 157 15.02 -16.82 -17.68
C GLU A 157 15.04 -15.32 -17.36
N GLN A 158 16.22 -14.70 -17.31
CA GLN A 158 16.32 -13.25 -17.08
C GLN A 158 15.75 -12.43 -18.24
N ASP A 159 15.95 -12.87 -19.48
CA ASP A 159 15.37 -12.25 -20.67
C ASP A 159 13.86 -12.49 -20.78
N ILE A 160 13.35 -13.65 -20.37
CA ILE A 160 11.92 -13.94 -20.28
C ILE A 160 11.28 -13.12 -19.16
N ILE A 161 11.93 -12.98 -17.99
CA ILE A 161 11.47 -12.11 -16.89
C ILE A 161 11.47 -10.64 -17.34
N ASN A 162 12.51 -10.19 -18.05
CA ASN A 162 12.58 -8.85 -18.62
C ASN A 162 11.54 -8.65 -19.73
N GLN A 163 11.28 -9.65 -20.59
CA GLN A 163 10.24 -9.58 -21.62
C GLN A 163 8.82 -9.63 -21.04
N LEU A 164 8.59 -10.41 -19.98
CA LEU A 164 7.32 -10.44 -19.24
C LEU A 164 7.03 -9.10 -18.56
N SER A 165 8.07 -8.40 -18.09
CA SER A 165 7.92 -7.04 -17.53
C SER A 165 7.48 -6.01 -18.58
N HIS A 166 7.58 -6.32 -19.88
CA HIS A 166 7.24 -5.45 -21.00
C HIS A 166 6.02 -5.94 -21.81
N MET A 167 5.33 -7.00 -21.36
CA MET A 167 4.18 -7.62 -22.08
C MET A 167 2.85 -7.62 -21.32
N GLU A 168 2.76 -6.97 -20.16
CA GLU A 168 1.45 -6.74 -19.55
C GLU A 168 0.78 -5.53 -20.20
N ASP A 169 -0.01 -5.73 -21.26
CA ASP A 169 -0.94 -4.69 -21.68
C ASP A 169 -1.80 -4.27 -20.47
N ILE A 170 -1.96 -2.97 -20.27
CA ILE A 170 -2.81 -2.45 -19.19
C ILE A 170 -4.23 -2.93 -19.45
N VAL A 171 -4.74 -3.78 -18.57
CA VAL A 171 -6.15 -4.12 -18.55
C VAL A 171 -6.70 -3.70 -17.20
N VAL A 172 -7.32 -2.52 -17.18
CA VAL A 172 -8.22 -2.16 -16.09
C VAL A 172 -9.44 -3.05 -16.24
N SER A 173 -9.61 -3.99 -15.32
CA SER A 173 -10.66 -4.99 -15.37
C SER A 173 -11.95 -4.52 -14.72
N GLU A 174 -11.83 -3.69 -13.68
CA GLU A 174 -12.98 -3.32 -12.85
C GLU A 174 -12.74 -2.01 -12.08
N VAL A 175 -13.83 -1.27 -11.87
CA VAL A 175 -13.90 -0.22 -10.86
C VAL A 175 -14.90 -0.68 -9.80
N LEU A 176 -14.53 -0.56 -8.52
CA LEU A 176 -15.36 -0.90 -7.37
C LEU A 176 -15.67 0.36 -6.56
N LEU A 177 -16.87 0.40 -5.98
CA LEU A 177 -17.30 1.40 -5.00
C LEU A 177 -17.74 0.67 -3.72
N ASP A 178 -17.12 1.02 -2.60
CA ASP A 178 -17.53 0.57 -1.26
C ASP A 178 -17.84 1.79 -0.39
N GLN A 179 -19.12 1.93 -0.02
CA GLN A 179 -19.63 3.01 0.82
C GLN A 179 -19.91 2.56 2.27
N ASN A 180 -19.64 1.30 2.60
CA ASN A 180 -19.96 0.73 3.91
C ASN A 180 -18.78 0.78 4.89
N GLN A 181 -17.82 1.66 4.63
CA GLN A 181 -16.63 1.85 5.46
C GLN A 181 -16.70 3.16 6.25
N SER A 182 -15.98 3.19 7.37
CA SER A 182 -15.62 4.39 8.12
C SER A 182 -14.10 4.48 8.19
N ARG A 183 -13.56 5.70 8.35
CA ARG A 183 -12.14 5.93 8.57
C ARG A 183 -11.89 6.27 10.04
N VAL A 184 -10.85 5.68 10.60
CA VAL A 184 -10.24 6.08 11.87
C VAL A 184 -8.82 6.56 11.59
N THR A 185 -8.45 7.70 12.14
CA THR A 185 -7.13 8.32 11.96
C THR A 185 -6.53 8.65 13.31
N VAL A 186 -5.30 8.19 13.55
CA VAL A 186 -4.49 8.55 14.73
C VAL A 186 -3.28 9.34 14.27
N ARG A 187 -3.19 10.59 14.71
CA ARG A 187 -2.10 11.52 14.37
C ARG A 187 -1.11 11.61 15.52
N ASN A 188 0.11 12.08 15.22
CA ASN A 188 1.17 12.33 16.18
C ASN A 188 1.52 11.07 17.00
N LEU A 189 1.47 9.90 16.37
CA LEU A 189 1.88 8.66 16.99
C LEU A 189 3.41 8.65 17.14
N PRO A 190 3.96 8.17 18.27
CA PRO A 190 5.39 7.93 18.36
C PRO A 190 5.86 6.98 17.24
N ASP A 191 6.91 7.34 16.50
CA ASP A 191 7.46 6.51 15.42
C ASP A 191 8.53 5.55 15.95
N ASN A 192 8.10 4.58 16.76
CA ASN A 192 8.97 3.54 17.30
C ASN A 192 8.36 2.13 17.20
N PRO A 193 9.21 1.07 17.23
CA PRO A 193 8.74 -0.29 17.16
C PRO A 193 7.72 -0.62 18.27
N GLY A 194 6.59 -1.21 17.88
CA GLY A 194 5.55 -1.67 18.81
C GLY A 194 4.26 -0.86 18.82
N ILE A 195 4.27 0.39 18.31
CA ILE A 195 3.07 1.24 18.28
C ILE A 195 1.97 0.65 17.39
N CYS A 196 2.31 0.29 16.14
CA CYS A 196 1.38 -0.38 15.22
C CYS A 196 0.91 -1.74 15.78
N SER A 197 1.82 -2.52 16.37
CA SER A 197 1.48 -3.80 17.01
C SER A 197 0.40 -3.61 18.06
N ARG A 198 0.62 -2.70 19.02
CA ARG A 198 -0.32 -2.46 20.11
C ARG A 198 -1.67 -1.96 19.62
N LEU A 199 -1.68 -1.00 18.69
CA LEU A 199 -2.92 -0.46 18.11
C LEU A 199 -3.75 -1.58 17.47
N PHE A 200 -3.15 -2.33 16.55
CA PHE A 200 -3.90 -3.34 15.80
C PHE A 200 -4.17 -4.61 16.59
N SER A 201 -3.39 -4.94 17.62
CA SER A 201 -3.71 -6.03 18.54
C SER A 201 -4.99 -5.72 19.31
N VAL A 202 -5.13 -4.52 19.87
CA VAL A 202 -6.35 -4.14 20.61
C VAL A 202 -7.58 -4.11 19.69
N VAL A 203 -7.44 -3.61 18.47
CA VAL A 203 -8.51 -3.63 17.46
C VAL A 203 -8.89 -5.08 17.09
N ALA A 204 -7.90 -5.95 16.85
CA ALA A 204 -8.11 -7.35 16.48
C ALA A 204 -8.71 -8.19 17.62
N GLU A 205 -8.22 -8.04 18.85
CA GLU A 205 -8.74 -8.70 20.07
C GLU A 205 -10.17 -8.26 20.37
N GLY A 206 -10.48 -6.99 20.06
CA GLY A 206 -11.83 -6.47 20.05
C GLY A 206 -12.71 -7.05 18.95
N GLY A 207 -12.21 -7.89 18.04
CA GLY A 207 -12.99 -8.48 16.94
C GLY A 207 -13.43 -7.47 15.89
N VAL A 208 -12.66 -6.38 15.71
CA VAL A 208 -12.87 -5.40 14.64
C VAL A 208 -11.98 -5.75 13.44
N SER A 209 -12.58 -5.88 12.26
CA SER A 209 -11.87 -6.14 11.02
C SER A 209 -11.39 -4.81 10.44
N VAL A 210 -10.12 -4.76 10.07
CA VAL A 210 -9.52 -3.62 9.39
C VAL A 210 -9.39 -3.97 7.90
N ASP A 211 -9.83 -3.06 7.04
CA ASP A 211 -9.80 -3.21 5.59
C ASP A 211 -8.52 -2.58 4.99
N MET A 212 -8.39 -1.26 5.10
CA MET A 212 -7.19 -0.53 4.68
C MET A 212 -6.38 -0.09 5.88
N ILE A 213 -5.05 -0.20 5.79
CA ILE A 213 -4.09 0.47 6.69
C ILE A 213 -3.20 1.35 5.83
N VAL A 214 -3.14 2.62 6.17
CA VAL A 214 -2.37 3.63 5.47
C VAL A 214 -1.53 4.38 6.51
N GLN A 215 -0.21 4.25 6.41
CA GLN A 215 0.73 5.05 7.20
C GLN A 215 1.75 5.65 6.25
N ASN A 216 1.95 6.95 6.37
CA ASN A 216 2.98 7.67 5.64
C ASN A 216 4.34 7.56 6.38
N MET A 217 5.45 7.90 5.72
CA MET A 217 6.71 8.10 6.45
C MET A 217 6.53 9.17 7.53
N GLY A 218 7.04 8.89 8.73
CA GLY A 218 7.00 9.83 9.83
C GLY A 218 7.81 11.09 9.56
N GLU A 219 7.44 12.17 10.23
CA GLU A 219 8.18 13.44 10.28
C GLU A 219 8.39 13.80 11.74
N ASP A 220 9.59 14.27 12.10
CA ASP A 220 9.93 14.66 13.48
C ASP A 220 9.61 13.57 14.54
N GLU A 221 9.93 12.32 14.23
CA GLU A 221 9.65 11.13 15.08
C GLU A 221 8.16 10.86 15.33
N GLN A 222 7.28 11.48 14.53
CA GLN A 222 5.83 11.29 14.59
C GLN A 222 5.28 10.64 13.32
N ALA A 223 4.50 9.58 13.50
CA ALA A 223 3.75 8.93 12.45
C ALA A 223 2.28 9.39 12.46
N HIS A 224 1.65 9.31 11.28
CA HIS A 224 0.21 9.43 11.14
C HIS A 224 -0.30 8.17 10.47
N LEU A 225 -1.31 7.58 11.09
CA LEU A 225 -1.86 6.30 10.67
C LEU A 225 -3.36 6.42 10.52
N SER A 226 -3.86 6.00 9.37
CA SER A 226 -5.29 5.85 9.10
C SER A 226 -5.61 4.41 8.77
N PHE A 227 -6.79 3.97 9.19
CA PHE A 227 -7.32 2.68 8.80
C PHE A 227 -8.83 2.73 8.58
N THR A 228 -9.34 1.83 7.75
CA THR A 228 -10.78 1.69 7.49
C THR A 228 -11.34 0.46 8.19
N VAL A 229 -12.58 0.59 8.64
CA VAL A 229 -13.35 -0.48 9.28
C VAL A 229 -14.77 -0.47 8.71
N PRO A 230 -15.50 -1.59 8.75
CA PRO A 230 -16.92 -1.59 8.46
C PRO A 230 -17.64 -0.53 9.30
N ARG A 231 -18.60 0.18 8.71
CA ARG A 231 -19.32 1.29 9.37
C ARG A 231 -19.95 0.89 10.70
N THR A 232 -20.46 -0.34 10.76
CA THR A 232 -21.04 -0.94 11.97
C THR A 232 -20.03 -1.15 13.11
N SER A 233 -18.74 -1.12 12.81
CA SER A 233 -17.65 -1.36 13.76
C SER A 233 -16.97 -0.07 14.22
N LEU A 234 -17.36 1.10 13.70
CA LEU A 234 -16.71 2.38 14.01
C LEU A 234 -16.71 2.69 15.51
N GLU A 235 -17.88 2.71 16.14
CA GLU A 235 -18.00 3.07 17.57
C GLU A 235 -17.12 2.19 18.45
N LYS A 236 -17.20 0.87 18.24
CA LYS A 236 -16.34 -0.11 18.91
C LYS A 236 -14.85 0.13 18.66
N SER A 237 -14.47 0.50 17.43
CA SER A 237 -13.08 0.83 17.10
C SER A 237 -12.58 2.04 17.88
N LEU A 238 -13.41 3.08 18.02
CA LEU A 238 -13.07 4.28 18.77
C LEU A 238 -12.94 4.00 20.27
N GLU A 239 -13.84 3.19 20.84
CA GLU A 239 -13.78 2.74 22.23
C GLU A 239 -12.50 1.96 22.53
N LEU A 240 -12.06 1.11 21.60
CA LEU A 240 -10.84 0.31 21.70
C LEU A 240 -9.56 1.15 21.60
N VAL A 241 -9.53 2.13 20.68
CA VAL A 241 -8.32 2.92 20.39
C VAL A 241 -8.14 4.08 21.37
N SER A 242 -9.23 4.73 21.80
CA SER A 242 -9.18 5.92 22.65
C SER A 242 -8.37 5.77 23.96
N PRO A 243 -8.41 4.62 24.68
CA PRO A 243 -7.59 4.41 25.86
C PRO A 243 -6.08 4.45 25.58
N LEU A 244 -5.64 3.99 24.41
CA LEU A 244 -4.22 3.90 24.03
C LEU A 244 -3.59 5.29 23.89
N LEU A 245 -4.35 6.29 23.45
CA LEU A 245 -3.86 7.64 23.25
C LEU A 245 -3.32 8.28 24.53
N LYS A 246 -3.86 7.90 25.70
CA LYS A 246 -3.39 8.41 26.99
C LYS A 246 -1.92 8.05 27.28
N GLU A 247 -1.40 7.05 26.59
CA GLU A 247 -0.03 6.57 26.73
C GLU A 247 0.91 7.15 25.65
N TRP A 248 0.35 7.84 24.65
CA TRP A 248 1.06 8.30 23.46
C TRP A 248 1.16 9.83 23.36
N GLY A 249 1.16 10.52 24.51
CA GLY A 249 1.42 11.96 24.57
C GLY A 249 0.43 12.78 23.74
N ASP A 250 0.94 13.39 22.66
CA ASP A 250 0.20 14.31 21.78
C ASP A 250 -0.61 13.60 20.69
N ALA A 251 -0.81 12.29 20.82
CA ALA A 251 -1.58 11.51 19.86
C ALA A 251 -3.05 11.96 19.81
N GLU A 252 -3.57 12.18 18.60
CA GLU A 252 -4.94 12.66 18.38
C GLU A 252 -5.75 11.65 17.57
N LEU A 253 -6.95 11.32 18.06
CA LEU A 253 -7.88 10.44 17.38
C LEU A 253 -8.94 11.28 16.67
N SER A 254 -9.10 11.03 15.38
CA SER A 254 -10.18 11.57 14.56
C SER A 254 -10.82 10.45 13.75
N HIS A 255 -12.03 10.68 13.26
CA HIS A 255 -12.74 9.71 12.46
C HIS A 255 -13.65 10.38 11.44
N GLU A 256 -14.02 9.62 10.42
CA GLU A 256 -15.05 9.96 9.44
C GLU A 256 -16.03 8.79 9.38
N ALA A 257 -17.31 9.06 9.68
CA ALA A 257 -18.30 8.01 9.82
C ALA A 257 -18.70 7.42 8.47
N GLU A 258 -18.77 8.28 7.45
CA GLU A 258 -19.18 7.90 6.11
C GLU A 258 -18.10 8.29 5.12
N ILE A 259 -17.51 7.29 4.48
CA ILE A 259 -16.57 7.49 3.38
C ILE A 259 -17.01 6.69 2.16
N ALA A 260 -16.51 7.08 0.99
CA ALA A 260 -16.58 6.26 -0.22
C ALA A 260 -15.18 5.82 -0.63
N LYS A 261 -14.96 4.50 -0.68
CA LYS A 261 -13.72 3.89 -1.17
C LYS A 261 -13.93 3.44 -2.62
N LEU A 262 -13.14 4.00 -3.51
CA LEU A 262 -13.08 3.62 -4.92
C LEU A 262 -11.84 2.77 -5.14
N SER A 263 -11.96 1.66 -5.86
CA SER A 263 -10.82 0.83 -6.23
C SER A 263 -10.82 0.57 -7.73
N VAL A 264 -9.73 0.92 -8.40
CA VAL A 264 -9.45 0.54 -9.78
C VAL A 264 -8.60 -0.72 -9.73
N VAL A 265 -9.07 -1.79 -10.37
CA VAL A 265 -8.43 -3.12 -10.37
C VAL A 265 -7.97 -3.45 -11.78
N GLY A 266 -6.78 -4.06 -11.90
CA GLY A 266 -6.26 -4.55 -13.18
C GLY A 266 -4.90 -5.22 -13.05
N ILE A 267 -4.35 -5.61 -14.20
CA ILE A 267 -2.97 -6.10 -14.32
C ILE A 267 -2.07 -5.00 -14.90
N GLY A 268 -0.77 -5.05 -14.58
CA GLY A 268 0.18 -4.05 -15.07
C GLY A 268 0.11 -2.67 -14.43
N LEU A 269 -0.67 -2.45 -13.36
CA LEU A 269 -0.81 -1.12 -12.72
C LEU A 269 0.52 -0.60 -12.15
N ARG A 270 1.41 -1.49 -11.70
CA ARG A 270 2.74 -1.15 -11.20
C ARG A 270 3.71 -0.71 -12.31
N SER A 271 3.64 -1.41 -13.44
CA SER A 271 4.52 -1.20 -14.60
C SER A 271 4.05 -0.05 -15.49
N HIS A 272 2.81 0.42 -15.28
CA HIS A 272 2.18 1.44 -16.10
C HIS A 272 1.71 2.64 -15.28
N THR A 273 2.45 3.73 -15.43
CA THR A 273 2.25 5.02 -14.77
C THR A 273 0.91 5.70 -15.11
N GLY A 274 0.25 5.27 -16.19
CA GLY A 274 -0.96 5.90 -16.72
C GLY A 274 -2.24 5.65 -15.91
N VAL A 275 -2.37 4.53 -15.19
CA VAL A 275 -3.63 4.19 -14.52
C VAL A 275 -3.89 5.10 -13.32
N GLY A 276 -2.90 5.26 -12.44
CA GLY A 276 -3.00 6.19 -11.30
C GLY A 276 -3.21 7.62 -11.76
N GLN A 277 -2.45 8.07 -12.78
CA GLN A 277 -2.62 9.38 -13.38
C GLN A 277 -4.04 9.58 -13.94
N SER A 278 -4.60 8.58 -14.64
CA SER A 278 -5.95 8.64 -15.20
C SER A 278 -7.02 8.73 -14.11
N MET A 279 -6.90 7.92 -13.06
CA MET A 279 -7.80 7.95 -11.90
C MET A 279 -7.76 9.31 -11.21
N PHE A 280 -6.57 9.80 -10.85
CA PHE A 280 -6.42 11.07 -10.11
C PHE A 280 -6.80 12.28 -10.96
N SER A 281 -6.61 12.22 -12.27
CA SER A 281 -7.04 13.28 -13.19
C SER A 281 -8.56 13.30 -13.30
N ALA A 282 -9.20 12.15 -13.48
CA ALA A 282 -10.66 12.08 -13.56
C ALA A 282 -11.35 12.59 -12.28
N LEU A 283 -10.83 12.23 -11.10
CA LEU A 283 -11.35 12.74 -9.83
C LEU A 283 -11.14 14.25 -9.70
N ALA A 284 -9.97 14.76 -10.10
CA ALA A 284 -9.70 16.19 -10.06
C ALA A 284 -10.56 17.00 -11.04
N GLU A 285 -10.75 16.51 -12.27
CA GLU A 285 -11.63 17.11 -13.30
C GLU A 285 -13.09 17.19 -12.82
N ALA A 286 -13.53 16.19 -12.05
CA ALA A 286 -14.84 16.17 -11.41
C ALA A 286 -14.93 17.05 -10.13
N GLY A 287 -13.84 17.69 -9.71
CA GLY A 287 -13.80 18.49 -8.47
C GLY A 287 -13.87 17.66 -7.19
N ILE A 288 -13.52 16.37 -7.26
CA ILE A 288 -13.63 15.42 -6.15
C ILE A 288 -12.30 15.34 -5.41
N ASN A 289 -12.33 15.69 -4.13
CA ASN A 289 -11.13 15.69 -3.30
C ASN A 289 -10.77 14.27 -2.84
N ILE A 290 -9.51 13.89 -3.03
CA ILE A 290 -8.98 12.61 -2.55
C ILE A 290 -8.50 12.78 -1.12
N GLN A 291 -9.07 12.02 -0.20
CA GLN A 291 -8.75 12.04 1.22
C GLN A 291 -7.63 11.05 1.57
N MET A 292 -7.64 9.85 0.98
CA MET A 292 -6.57 8.86 1.14
C MET A 292 -6.28 8.15 -0.17
N ILE A 293 -5.03 7.71 -0.35
CA ILE A 293 -4.59 6.86 -1.45
C ILE A 293 -3.85 5.66 -0.88
N ASN A 294 -4.12 4.50 -1.44
CA ASN A 294 -3.41 3.27 -1.13
C ASN A 294 -3.26 2.42 -2.39
N THR A 295 -2.05 1.95 -2.66
CA THR A 295 -1.77 1.15 -3.86
C THR A 295 -1.21 -0.22 -3.53
N SER A 296 -1.54 -1.14 -4.43
CA SER A 296 -0.95 -2.46 -4.54
C SER A 296 -0.67 -2.74 -6.02
N GLU A 297 -0.14 -3.92 -6.30
CA GLU A 297 0.31 -4.32 -7.63
C GLU A 297 -0.82 -4.39 -8.66
N THR A 298 -2.03 -4.73 -8.22
CA THR A 298 -3.21 -4.91 -9.08
C THR A 298 -4.35 -3.97 -8.75
N ARG A 299 -4.16 -3.06 -7.78
CA ARG A 299 -5.23 -2.19 -7.30
C ARG A 299 -4.72 -0.84 -6.83
N ILE A 300 -5.36 0.23 -7.28
CA ILE A 300 -5.24 1.58 -6.73
C ILE A 300 -6.56 1.92 -6.06
N SER A 301 -6.52 2.29 -4.79
CA SER A 301 -7.70 2.71 -4.03
C SER A 301 -7.59 4.17 -3.62
N ALA A 302 -8.69 4.90 -3.74
CA ALA A 302 -8.83 6.26 -3.24
C ALA A 302 -10.05 6.34 -2.32
N VAL A 303 -9.90 7.04 -1.20
CA VAL A 303 -11.03 7.40 -0.35
C VAL A 303 -11.42 8.84 -0.65
N VAL A 304 -12.71 9.05 -0.89
CA VAL A 304 -13.32 10.35 -1.15
C VAL A 304 -14.51 10.57 -0.21
N ASP A 305 -15.07 11.77 -0.26
CA ASP A 305 -16.29 12.10 0.47
C ASP A 305 -17.45 11.16 0.09
N HIS A 306 -18.25 10.74 1.07
CA HIS A 306 -19.34 9.78 0.87
C HIS A 306 -20.37 10.28 -0.17
N GLU A 307 -20.74 11.56 -0.10
CA GLU A 307 -21.72 12.18 -1.00
C GLU A 307 -21.21 12.22 -2.46
N GLN A 308 -19.88 12.25 -2.64
CA GLN A 308 -19.23 12.28 -3.94
C GLN A 308 -18.95 10.88 -4.52
N GLY A 309 -19.14 9.81 -3.74
CA GLY A 309 -18.74 8.45 -4.11
C GLY A 309 -19.34 7.94 -5.42
N GLU A 310 -20.65 8.14 -5.63
CA GLU A 310 -21.35 7.72 -6.85
C GLU A 310 -20.91 8.50 -8.09
N ALA A 311 -20.74 9.82 -7.95
CA ALA A 311 -20.26 10.67 -9.03
C ALA A 311 -18.83 10.28 -9.44
N ALA A 312 -17.97 10.05 -8.44
CA ALA A 312 -16.61 9.58 -8.65
C ALA A 312 -16.58 8.21 -9.35
N TYR A 313 -17.40 7.27 -8.90
CA TYR A 313 -17.51 5.93 -9.48
C TYR A 313 -17.87 5.99 -10.97
N ARG A 314 -18.91 6.74 -11.33
CA ARG A 314 -19.31 6.92 -12.72
C ARG A 314 -18.24 7.60 -13.57
N GLY A 315 -17.59 8.62 -13.01
CA GLY A 315 -16.47 9.29 -13.68
C GLY A 315 -15.31 8.34 -13.99
N LEU A 316 -15.01 7.42 -13.08
CA LEU A 316 -13.99 6.39 -13.29
C LEU A 316 -14.42 5.33 -14.31
N LEU A 317 -15.67 4.85 -14.27
CA LEU A 317 -16.20 3.92 -15.29
C LEU A 317 -16.09 4.52 -16.69
N GLN A 318 -16.47 5.78 -16.85
CA GLN A 318 -16.32 6.49 -18.13
C GLN A 318 -14.85 6.66 -18.52
N LYS A 319 -13.97 7.01 -17.58
CA LYS A 319 -12.54 7.24 -17.85
C LYS A 319 -11.82 5.99 -18.35
N PHE A 320 -12.25 4.81 -17.87
CA PHE A 320 -11.65 3.52 -18.19
C PHE A 320 -12.48 2.70 -19.20
N ASP A 321 -13.50 3.29 -19.82
CA ASP A 321 -14.36 2.63 -20.81
C ASP A 321 -15.02 1.33 -20.30
N LEU A 322 -15.48 1.34 -19.04
CA LEU A 322 -16.12 0.20 -18.35
C LEU A 322 -17.62 0.39 -18.07
N GLY A 323 -18.23 1.46 -18.61
CA GLY A 323 -19.63 1.87 -18.36
C GLY A 323 -20.59 1.67 -19.52
#